data_AF-A0A8D8FLS2-F1
#
_entry.id   AF-A0A8D8FLS2-F1
#
_cell.length_a   1.000
_cell.length_b   1.000
_cell.length_c   1.000
_cell.angle_alpha   90.00
_cell.angle_beta   90.00
_cell.angle_gamma   90.00
#
_symmetry.space_group_name_H-M   'P 1'
#
loop_
_entity.id
_entity.type
_entity.pdbx_description
1 polymer ?
#
loop_
_entity_poly.entity_id
_entity_poly.type
_entity_poly.pdbx_seq_one_letter_code
_entity_poly.pdbx_strand_id
1 'polypeptide(L)'
;RLPDELLPAIEKFLIIARDKFEKDFSGEEEKEEETVLEIQLLVQCLTIICRHFDNITTIIKSSYISNCVALINSIIDKLNHQPSLSCEHQRFIKCCDYFLQALYDPYLTWRNFLRGDVANYAKLGYKISPLHPEIVPFIYDCFQAKGICKHPDVGKELFHILGAVIAGSQHNGLRAISPATVNIVMDIISKWESDSGLRQLVLQCLTLMAIILQKSSPEQRQIDLLTIFQLFMGAVQTLLEADHFLQKATPAENFELSQRDDNYVDINSLTAIIDTIEHFLPDYVNKQVLCNAMFEAKFLTTLVQIPDRVKTWNIDHQPLGSSLVRSIHKLCSSSEKIHYNFIHTNNINVLFDGLKLFGRPSQNLICDCLYFAFDGGSNRNLNAQIVSKLIEWIPAMAEPEQNYISDVLLKKCTTNLQSKHSISEQRIIKRIVESCLVDHSKLSAKCTINLLKLIEELA
;
A
#
# COMPACT_ATOMS: atom_id res chain seq x y z
N ARG A 1 -10.95 22.80 -34.85
CA ARG A 1 -10.03 23.90 -34.48
C ARG A 1 -10.72 24.72 -33.41
N LEU A 2 -10.05 24.99 -32.30
CA LEU A 2 -10.56 25.91 -31.28
C LEU A 2 -10.67 27.32 -31.87
N PRO A 3 -11.67 28.12 -31.49
CA PRO A 3 -11.69 29.55 -31.79
C PRO A 3 -10.46 30.24 -31.17
N ASP A 4 -9.80 31.11 -31.95
CA ASP A 4 -8.53 31.73 -31.53
C ASP A 4 -8.66 32.56 -30.25
N GLU A 5 -9.83 33.15 -30.00
CA GLU A 5 -10.10 33.99 -28.83
C GLU A 5 -10.59 33.22 -27.60
N LEU A 6 -10.91 31.92 -27.73
CA LEU A 6 -11.52 31.17 -26.63
C LEU A 6 -10.57 31.00 -25.44
N LEU A 7 -9.33 30.58 -25.68
CA LEU A 7 -8.33 30.42 -24.62
C LEU A 7 -7.99 31.78 -23.97
N PRO A 8 -7.63 32.84 -24.73
CA PRO A 8 -7.41 34.17 -24.13
C PRO A 8 -8.60 34.69 -23.31
N ALA A 9 -9.84 34.44 -23.74
CA ALA A 9 -11.03 34.83 -23.00
C ALA A 9 -11.12 34.06 -21.66
N ILE A 10 -10.93 32.73 -21.68
CA ILE A 10 -10.94 31.91 -20.46
C ILE A 10 -9.84 32.38 -19.49
N GLU A 11 -8.63 32.68 -19.98
CA GLU A 11 -7.52 33.16 -19.16
C GLU A 11 -7.87 34.48 -18.48
N LYS A 12 -8.41 35.43 -19.25
CA LYS A 12 -8.86 36.72 -18.71
C LYS A 12 -9.93 36.55 -17.63
N PHE A 13 -10.96 35.73 -17.86
CA PHE A 13 -12.01 35.51 -16.87
C PHE A 13 -11.50 34.77 -15.64
N LEU A 14 -10.56 33.83 -15.79
CA LEU A 14 -9.95 33.11 -14.68
C LEU A 14 -9.15 34.06 -13.78
N ILE A 15 -8.36 34.96 -14.36
CA ILE A 15 -7.60 35.97 -13.61
C ILE A 15 -8.55 36.91 -12.87
N ILE A 16 -9.60 37.41 -13.54
CA ILE A 16 -10.60 38.28 -12.91
C ILE A 16 -11.29 37.58 -11.74
N ALA A 17 -11.69 36.32 -11.91
CA ALA A 17 -12.37 35.56 -10.87
C ALA A 17 -11.42 35.24 -9.69
N ARG A 18 -10.15 34.93 -9.98
CA ARG A 18 -9.12 34.77 -8.93
C ARG A 18 -8.90 36.07 -8.15
N ASP A 19 -8.76 37.20 -8.83
CA ASP A 19 -8.56 38.50 -8.17
C ASP A 19 -9.79 38.93 -7.35
N LYS A 20 -11.00 38.45 -7.69
CA LYS A 20 -12.18 38.57 -6.82
C LYS A 20 -12.07 37.65 -5.61
N PHE A 21 -11.60 36.42 -5.80
CA PHE A 21 -11.47 35.43 -4.73
C PHE A 21 -10.45 35.82 -3.65
N GLU A 22 -9.34 36.44 -4.06
CA GLU A 22 -8.29 36.92 -3.15
C GLU A 22 -8.69 38.19 -2.37
N LYS A 23 -9.74 38.90 -2.82
CA LYS A 23 -10.28 40.03 -2.07
C LYS A 23 -11.11 39.48 -0.91
N ASP A 24 -10.82 39.97 0.29
CA ASP A 24 -11.43 39.51 1.53
C ASP A 24 -12.96 39.66 1.47
N PHE A 25 -13.68 38.52 1.39
CA PHE A 25 -15.15 38.46 1.38
C PHE A 25 -15.73 38.61 2.78
N SER A 26 -15.22 39.52 3.61
CA SER A 26 -15.61 39.64 5.02
C SER A 26 -17.14 39.75 5.18
N GLY A 27 -17.80 38.62 5.48
CA GLY A 27 -19.26 38.51 5.63
C GLY A 27 -20.08 38.22 4.36
N GLU A 28 -19.48 37.88 3.22
CA GLU A 28 -20.16 37.64 1.93
C GLU A 28 -19.97 36.20 1.38
N GLU A 29 -20.28 35.18 2.17
CA GLU A 29 -20.10 33.75 1.81
C GLU A 29 -20.77 33.37 0.47
N GLU A 30 -21.99 33.88 0.19
CA GLU A 30 -22.71 33.61 -1.06
C GLU A 30 -21.95 34.10 -2.31
N LYS A 31 -21.26 35.25 -2.22
CA LYS A 31 -20.48 35.80 -3.35
C LYS A 31 -19.15 35.09 -3.52
N GLU A 32 -18.57 34.58 -2.44
CA GLU A 32 -17.41 33.70 -2.51
C GLU A 32 -17.78 32.41 -3.26
N GLU A 33 -18.88 31.77 -2.89
CA GLU A 33 -19.36 30.54 -3.54
C GLU A 33 -19.69 30.78 -5.03
N GLU A 34 -20.35 31.88 -5.36
CA GLU A 34 -20.62 32.27 -6.76
C GLU A 34 -19.32 32.42 -7.56
N THR A 35 -18.29 33.04 -6.97
CA THR A 35 -16.98 33.20 -7.61
C THR A 35 -16.28 31.85 -7.80
N VAL A 36 -16.35 30.94 -6.82
CA VAL A 36 -15.80 29.58 -6.92
C VAL A 36 -16.50 28.78 -8.03
N LEU A 37 -17.82 28.93 -8.17
CA LEU A 37 -18.60 28.32 -9.24
C LEU A 37 -18.20 28.85 -10.64
N GLU A 38 -17.99 30.16 -10.79
CA GLU A 38 -17.48 30.75 -12.04
C GLU A 38 -16.13 30.13 -12.43
N ILE A 39 -15.20 30.06 -11.48
CA ILE A 39 -13.88 29.47 -11.68
C ILE A 39 -14.00 27.98 -12.04
N GLN A 40 -14.86 27.23 -11.34
CA GLN A 40 -15.09 25.82 -11.60
C GLN A 40 -15.54 25.59 -13.06
N LEU A 41 -16.47 26.40 -13.58
CA LEU A 41 -16.93 26.30 -14.96
C LEU A 41 -15.79 26.55 -15.96
N LEU A 42 -14.92 27.53 -15.70
CA LEU A 42 -13.76 27.81 -16.54
C LEU A 42 -12.76 26.63 -16.57
N VAL A 43 -12.48 26.04 -15.40
CA VAL A 43 -11.59 24.86 -15.28
C VAL A 43 -12.21 23.62 -15.93
N GLN A 44 -13.53 23.43 -15.84
CA GLN A 44 -14.24 22.36 -16.56
C GLN A 44 -14.14 22.54 -18.08
N CYS A 45 -14.32 23.77 -18.58
CA CYS A 45 -14.13 24.09 -19.99
C CYS A 45 -12.71 23.73 -20.45
N LEU A 46 -11.67 24.13 -19.69
CA LEU A 46 -10.29 23.75 -19.98
C LEU A 46 -10.10 22.23 -20.00
N THR A 47 -10.67 21.51 -19.02
CA THR A 47 -10.61 20.05 -18.94
C THR A 47 -11.21 19.39 -20.19
N ILE A 48 -12.35 19.87 -20.68
CA ILE A 48 -12.99 19.38 -21.90
C ILE A 48 -12.12 19.68 -23.12
N ILE A 49 -11.54 20.87 -23.20
CA ILE A 49 -10.64 21.27 -24.30
C ILE A 49 -9.40 20.36 -24.34
N CYS A 50 -8.84 20.00 -23.18
CA CYS A 50 -7.68 19.11 -23.05
C CYS A 50 -7.96 17.66 -23.51
N ARG A 51 -9.22 17.24 -23.62
CA ARG A 51 -9.55 15.91 -24.18
C ARG A 51 -9.11 15.76 -25.63
N HIS A 52 -8.92 16.87 -26.34
CA HIS A 52 -8.24 16.87 -27.62
C HIS A 52 -6.74 17.16 -27.39
N PHE A 53 -5.90 16.13 -27.53
CA PHE A 53 -4.52 16.16 -27.02
C PHE A 53 -3.65 17.28 -27.60
N ASP A 54 -3.89 17.70 -28.84
CA ASP A 54 -3.16 18.81 -29.48
C ASP A 54 -3.26 20.14 -28.71
N ASN A 55 -4.28 20.30 -27.86
CA ASN A 55 -4.49 21.53 -27.08
C ASN A 55 -3.66 21.58 -25.79
N ILE A 56 -3.21 20.42 -25.29
CA ILE A 56 -2.54 20.28 -23.99
C ILE A 56 -1.27 21.13 -23.92
N THR A 57 -0.46 21.09 -24.99
CA THR A 57 0.82 21.82 -25.03
C THR A 57 0.63 23.34 -24.93
N THR A 58 -0.44 23.87 -25.52
CA THR A 58 -0.77 25.31 -25.44
C THR A 58 -1.19 25.67 -24.02
N ILE A 59 -2.06 24.86 -23.41
CA ILE A 59 -2.61 25.12 -22.08
C ILE A 59 -1.53 25.04 -20.99
N ILE A 60 -0.60 24.09 -21.07
CA ILE A 60 0.50 23.96 -20.10
C ILE A 60 1.44 25.17 -20.10
N LYS A 61 1.56 25.87 -21.23
CA LYS A 61 2.43 27.06 -21.35
C LYS A 61 1.76 28.35 -20.85
N SER A 62 0.46 28.32 -20.61
CA SER A 62 -0.33 29.46 -20.14
C SER A 62 -0.39 29.51 -18.61
N SER A 63 -0.95 30.60 -18.06
CA SER A 63 -1.00 30.83 -16.61
C SER A 63 -2.07 30.00 -15.86
N TYR A 64 -2.85 29.16 -16.56
CA TYR A 64 -3.98 28.42 -15.96
C TYR A 64 -3.56 27.54 -14.78
N ILE A 65 -2.41 26.86 -14.89
CA ILE A 65 -1.91 25.98 -13.83
C ILE A 65 -1.59 26.82 -12.59
N SER A 66 -0.82 27.90 -12.75
CA SER A 66 -0.45 28.80 -11.64
C SER A 66 -1.68 29.42 -10.97
N ASN A 67 -2.70 29.78 -11.75
CA ASN A 67 -3.96 30.28 -11.20
C ASN A 67 -4.71 29.22 -10.38
N CYS A 68 -4.77 27.97 -10.86
CA CYS A 68 -5.38 26.87 -10.10
C CYS A 68 -4.61 26.56 -8.81
N VAL A 69 -3.28 26.52 -8.88
CA VAL A 69 -2.39 26.30 -7.74
C VAL A 69 -2.59 27.37 -6.67
N ALA A 70 -2.58 28.65 -7.06
CA ALA A 70 -2.80 29.77 -6.14
C ALA A 70 -4.15 29.67 -5.42
N LEU A 71 -5.23 29.38 -6.15
CA LEU A 71 -6.58 29.24 -5.58
C LEU A 71 -6.68 28.08 -4.60
N ILE A 72 -6.12 26.90 -4.94
CA ILE A 72 -6.12 25.75 -4.03
C ILE A 72 -5.31 26.07 -2.77
N ASN A 73 -4.16 26.71 -2.91
CA ASN A 73 -3.36 27.12 -1.75
C ASN A 73 -4.14 28.07 -0.85
N SER A 74 -4.82 29.09 -1.40
CA SER A 74 -5.67 29.99 -0.61
C SER A 74 -6.82 29.25 0.10
N ILE A 75 -7.43 28.26 -0.55
CA ILE A 75 -8.48 27.42 0.06
C ILE A 75 -7.90 26.55 1.20
N ILE A 76 -6.72 25.97 1.00
CA ILE A 76 -6.04 25.17 2.03
C ILE A 76 -5.53 26.04 3.18
N ASP A 77 -5.10 27.27 2.92
CA ASP A 77 -4.73 28.21 3.97
C ASP A 77 -5.94 28.57 4.85
N LYS A 78 -7.15 28.67 4.27
CA LYS A 78 -8.39 28.84 5.05
C LYS A 78 -8.63 27.65 6.00
N LEU A 79 -8.21 26.43 5.66
CA LEU A 79 -8.30 25.26 6.57
C LEU A 79 -7.45 25.40 7.85
N ASN A 80 -6.41 26.22 7.82
CA ASN A 80 -5.62 26.47 9.02
C ASN A 80 -6.40 27.35 10.03
N HIS A 81 -7.43 28.07 9.58
CA HIS A 81 -8.23 28.99 10.38
C HIS A 81 -9.67 28.51 10.62
N GLN A 82 -10.24 27.71 9.71
CA GLN A 82 -11.58 27.15 9.80
C GLN A 82 -11.54 25.61 9.69
N PRO A 83 -12.28 24.88 10.55
CA PRO A 83 -12.17 23.42 10.64
C PRO A 83 -12.89 22.65 9.51
N SER A 84 -13.63 23.32 8.62
CA SER A 84 -14.43 22.67 7.58
C SER A 84 -14.40 23.44 6.27
N LEU A 85 -14.26 22.73 5.15
CA LEU A 85 -14.45 23.26 3.79
C LEU A 85 -15.93 23.28 3.40
N SER A 86 -16.34 24.29 2.62
CA SER A 86 -17.65 24.25 1.97
C SER A 86 -17.68 23.16 0.88
N CYS A 87 -18.89 22.76 0.48
CA CYS A 87 -19.08 21.78 -0.59
C CYS A 87 -18.49 22.29 -1.92
N GLU A 88 -18.59 23.60 -2.17
CA GLU A 88 -18.08 24.23 -3.40
C GLU A 88 -16.55 24.26 -3.42
N HIS A 89 -15.87 24.52 -2.30
CA HIS A 89 -14.41 24.43 -2.24
C HIS A 89 -13.91 23.01 -2.54
N GLN A 90 -14.55 21.98 -1.96
CA GLN A 90 -14.21 20.58 -2.24
C GLN A 90 -14.43 20.23 -3.72
N ARG A 91 -15.55 20.68 -4.29
CA ARG A 91 -15.88 20.45 -5.71
C ARG A 91 -14.90 21.13 -6.65
N PHE A 92 -14.43 22.33 -6.30
CA PHE A 92 -13.40 23.03 -7.05
C PHE A 92 -12.07 22.29 -7.03
N ILE A 93 -11.60 21.83 -5.87
CA ILE A 93 -10.36 21.04 -5.76
C ILE A 93 -10.44 19.79 -6.64
N LYS A 94 -11.57 19.09 -6.60
CA LYS A 94 -11.84 17.93 -7.48
C LYS A 94 -11.88 18.30 -8.97
N CYS A 95 -12.40 19.47 -9.31
CA CYS A 95 -12.38 19.99 -10.67
C CYS A 95 -10.94 20.22 -11.16
N CYS A 96 -10.08 20.79 -10.31
CA CYS A 96 -8.66 20.97 -10.59
C CYS A 96 -7.91 19.65 -10.70
N ASP A 97 -8.25 18.65 -9.87
CA ASP A 97 -7.73 17.29 -10.04
C ASP A 97 -8.02 16.75 -11.45
N TYR A 98 -9.26 16.78 -11.90
CA TYR A 98 -9.60 16.33 -13.26
C TYR A 98 -8.88 17.11 -14.36
N PHE A 99 -8.73 18.42 -14.18
CA PHE A 99 -7.99 19.26 -15.13
C PHE A 99 -6.52 18.83 -15.23
N LEU A 100 -5.84 18.69 -14.10
CA LEU A 100 -4.42 18.31 -14.07
C LEU A 100 -4.21 16.86 -14.55
N GLN A 101 -5.14 15.95 -14.25
CA GLN A 101 -5.15 14.61 -14.83
C GLN A 101 -5.28 14.65 -16.36
N ALA A 102 -6.16 15.50 -16.90
CA ALA A 102 -6.31 15.62 -18.36
C ALA A 102 -5.05 16.14 -19.05
N LEU A 103 -4.24 16.94 -18.36
CA LEU A 103 -2.97 17.46 -18.87
C LEU A 103 -1.84 16.42 -18.82
N TYR A 104 -1.69 15.74 -17.68
CA TYR A 104 -0.52 14.90 -17.41
C TYR A 104 -0.74 13.41 -17.58
N ASP A 105 -1.99 12.94 -17.55
CA ASP A 105 -2.40 11.55 -17.80
C ASP A 105 -3.68 11.49 -18.68
N PRO A 106 -3.62 11.98 -19.93
CA PRO A 106 -4.79 12.01 -20.82
C PRO A 106 -5.39 10.62 -21.12
N TYR A 107 -4.61 9.55 -20.94
CA TYR A 107 -5.03 8.16 -21.13
C TYR A 107 -5.60 7.51 -19.87
N LEU A 108 -5.66 8.25 -18.74
CA LEU A 108 -6.15 7.75 -17.44
C LEU A 108 -5.40 6.50 -16.97
N THR A 109 -4.10 6.44 -17.25
CA THR A 109 -3.18 5.36 -16.87
C THR A 109 -3.21 5.13 -15.36
N TRP A 110 -3.25 6.19 -14.56
CA TRP A 110 -3.37 6.11 -13.10
C TRP A 110 -4.67 5.45 -12.66
N ARG A 111 -5.81 5.88 -13.23
CA ARG A 111 -7.12 5.32 -12.87
C ARG A 111 -7.25 3.86 -13.30
N ASN A 112 -6.64 3.48 -14.42
CA ASN A 112 -6.56 2.08 -14.85
C ASN A 112 -5.64 1.26 -13.94
N PHE A 113 -4.50 1.83 -13.52
CA PHE A 113 -3.59 1.20 -12.57
C PHE A 113 -4.28 0.89 -11.23
N LEU A 114 -5.08 1.83 -10.70
CA LEU A 114 -5.89 1.60 -9.50
C LEU A 114 -6.94 0.47 -9.65
N ARG A 115 -7.28 0.09 -10.89
CA ARG A 115 -8.18 -1.03 -11.20
C ARG A 115 -7.43 -2.35 -11.46
N GLY A 116 -6.09 -2.35 -11.38
CA GLY A 116 -5.24 -3.51 -11.60
C GLY A 116 -4.60 -3.59 -13.00
N ASP A 117 -4.79 -2.59 -13.87
CA ASP A 117 -4.15 -2.58 -15.19
C ASP A 117 -2.68 -2.14 -15.12
N VAL A 118 -1.90 -2.54 -16.13
CA VAL A 118 -0.48 -2.18 -16.22
C VAL A 118 -0.30 -0.80 -16.83
N ALA A 119 0.48 0.06 -16.16
CA ALA A 119 0.98 1.31 -16.74
C ALA A 119 1.98 1.00 -17.88
N ASN A 120 1.46 0.92 -19.12
CA ASN A 120 2.22 0.59 -20.32
C ASN A 120 2.39 1.81 -21.24
N TYR A 121 3.53 2.48 -21.11
CA TYR A 121 3.92 3.65 -21.89
C TYR A 121 4.09 3.40 -23.39
N ALA A 122 4.38 2.16 -23.81
CA ALA A 122 4.57 1.83 -25.22
C ALA A 122 3.28 1.97 -26.04
N LYS A 123 2.12 1.96 -25.37
CA LYS A 123 0.80 2.13 -26.00
C LYS A 123 0.38 3.59 -26.15
N LEU A 124 1.14 4.54 -25.61
CA LEU A 124 0.78 5.96 -25.61
C LEU A 124 1.24 6.62 -26.92
N GLY A 125 0.30 6.92 -27.81
CA GLY A 125 0.60 7.57 -29.09
C GLY A 125 0.91 9.07 -28.98
N TYR A 126 0.44 9.72 -27.91
CA TYR A 126 0.65 11.15 -27.65
C TYR A 126 1.78 11.35 -26.64
N LYS A 127 2.69 12.28 -26.94
CA LYS A 127 3.80 12.64 -26.06
C LYS A 127 3.32 13.64 -25.02
N ILE A 128 3.30 13.22 -23.75
CA ILE A 128 2.94 14.10 -22.63
C ILE A 128 3.95 15.25 -22.53
N SER A 129 3.46 16.47 -22.34
CA SER A 129 4.30 17.65 -22.20
C SER A 129 5.08 17.64 -20.87
N PRO A 130 6.24 18.32 -20.79
CA PRO A 130 7.01 18.40 -19.55
C PRO A 130 6.22 18.98 -18.38
N LEU A 131 6.47 18.44 -17.19
CA LEU A 131 5.85 18.87 -15.94
C LEU A 131 6.12 20.36 -15.64
N HIS A 132 5.05 21.11 -15.38
CA HIS A 132 5.13 22.49 -14.92
C HIS A 132 5.85 22.55 -13.55
N PRO A 133 6.81 23.46 -13.35
CA PRO A 133 7.69 23.46 -12.17
C PRO A 133 6.95 23.65 -10.84
N GLU A 134 5.78 24.27 -10.85
CA GLU A 134 4.97 24.52 -9.64
C GLU A 134 4.26 23.27 -9.11
N ILE A 135 4.04 22.23 -9.92
CA ILE A 135 3.17 21.09 -9.52
C ILE A 135 3.72 20.31 -8.33
N VAL A 136 5.03 20.04 -8.32
CA VAL A 136 5.65 19.26 -7.22
C VAL A 136 5.70 20.07 -5.91
N PRO A 137 6.19 21.33 -5.91
CA PRO A 137 6.09 22.20 -4.74
C PRO A 137 4.65 22.36 -4.24
N PHE A 138 3.70 22.61 -5.15
CA PHE A 138 2.27 22.73 -4.81
C PHE A 138 1.76 21.54 -4.00
N ILE A 139 1.96 20.31 -4.49
CA ILE A 139 1.51 19.11 -3.78
C ILE A 139 2.18 19.03 -2.41
N TYR A 140 3.48 19.32 -2.32
CA TYR A 140 4.21 19.29 -1.05
C TYR A 140 3.71 20.32 -0.05
N ASP A 141 3.52 21.57 -0.48
CA ASP A 141 3.07 22.68 0.37
C ASP A 141 1.66 22.41 0.93
N CYS A 142 0.77 21.81 0.11
CA CYS A 142 -0.54 21.37 0.57
C CYS A 142 -0.46 20.37 1.74
N PHE A 143 0.51 19.44 1.72
CA PHE A 143 0.70 18.46 2.77
C PHE A 143 1.47 18.97 4.00
N GLN A 144 2.17 20.11 3.88
CA GLN A 144 2.74 20.80 5.03
C GLN A 144 1.68 21.57 5.84
N ALA A 145 0.54 21.91 5.23
CA ALA A 145 -0.57 22.54 5.93
C ALA A 145 -1.17 21.58 6.98
N LYS A 146 -1.14 21.98 8.25
CA LYS A 146 -1.58 21.14 9.39
C LYS A 146 -3.03 20.66 9.26
N GLY A 147 -3.88 21.40 8.54
CA GLY A 147 -5.29 21.08 8.35
C GLY A 147 -5.54 19.88 7.44
N ILE A 148 -4.65 19.56 6.48
CA ILE A 148 -4.99 18.60 5.42
C ILE A 148 -5.15 17.16 5.92
N CYS A 149 -4.43 16.80 6.97
CA CYS A 149 -4.51 15.46 7.59
C CYS A 149 -5.92 15.17 8.14
N LYS A 150 -6.72 16.21 8.42
CA LYS A 150 -8.12 16.11 8.86
C LYS A 150 -9.12 16.07 7.72
N HIS A 151 -8.68 16.28 6.47
CA HIS A 151 -9.51 16.32 5.28
C HIS A 151 -9.04 15.26 4.26
N PRO A 152 -9.35 13.98 4.48
CA PRO A 152 -8.85 12.89 3.65
C PRO A 152 -9.30 13.01 2.19
N ASP A 153 -10.45 13.63 1.93
CA ASP A 153 -10.94 13.83 0.56
C ASP A 153 -10.05 14.78 -0.25
N VAL A 154 -9.57 15.87 0.36
CA VAL A 154 -8.58 16.76 -0.28
C VAL A 154 -7.27 16.02 -0.51
N GLY A 155 -6.82 15.26 0.50
CA GLY A 155 -5.63 14.41 0.37
C GLY A 155 -5.74 13.41 -0.80
N LYS A 156 -6.92 12.80 -1.00
CA LYS A 156 -7.19 11.87 -2.12
C LYS A 156 -7.08 12.58 -3.46
N GLU A 157 -7.67 13.76 -3.62
CA GLU A 157 -7.58 14.51 -4.87
C GLU A 157 -6.13 14.91 -5.20
N LEU A 158 -5.34 15.33 -4.20
CA LEU A 158 -3.92 15.63 -4.40
C LEU A 158 -3.10 14.39 -4.79
N PHE A 159 -3.37 13.23 -4.18
CA PHE A 159 -2.72 11.98 -4.58
C PHE A 159 -3.20 11.47 -5.94
N HIS A 160 -4.41 11.82 -6.37
CA HIS A 160 -4.84 11.56 -7.73
C HIS A 160 -4.07 12.39 -8.75
N ILE A 161 -3.78 13.66 -8.46
CA ILE A 161 -2.89 14.50 -9.27
C ILE A 161 -1.48 13.90 -9.30
N LEU A 162 -0.88 13.60 -8.14
CA LEU A 162 0.47 13.03 -8.07
C LEU A 162 0.56 11.70 -8.84
N GLY A 163 -0.40 10.81 -8.60
CA GLY A 163 -0.48 9.51 -9.27
C GLY A 163 -0.63 9.66 -10.78
N ALA A 164 -1.41 10.61 -11.27
CA ALA A 164 -1.51 10.90 -12.70
C ALA A 164 -0.22 11.44 -13.30
N VAL A 165 0.48 12.36 -12.61
CA VAL A 165 1.78 12.87 -13.07
C VAL A 165 2.80 11.73 -13.19
N ILE A 166 2.81 10.80 -12.21
CA ILE A 166 3.70 9.65 -12.20
C ILE A 166 3.31 8.63 -13.27
N ALA A 167 2.02 8.31 -13.38
CA ALA A 167 1.50 7.28 -14.27
C ALA A 167 1.49 7.72 -15.73
N GLY A 168 1.33 9.00 -16.02
CA GLY A 168 1.07 9.49 -17.37
C GLY A 168 2.31 9.52 -18.27
N SER A 169 3.51 9.73 -17.71
CA SER A 169 4.76 9.53 -18.47
C SER A 169 5.96 9.28 -17.56
N GLN A 170 6.91 8.48 -18.05
CA GLN A 170 8.13 8.15 -17.30
C GLN A 170 8.96 9.39 -16.94
N HIS A 171 9.14 10.34 -17.87
CA HIS A 171 9.96 11.53 -17.61
C HIS A 171 9.36 12.47 -16.56
N ASN A 172 8.05 12.68 -16.57
CA ASN A 172 7.37 13.46 -15.53
C ASN A 172 7.32 12.70 -14.20
N GLY A 173 7.13 11.38 -14.23
CA GLY A 173 7.18 10.55 -13.04
C GLY A 173 8.53 10.64 -12.33
N LEU A 174 9.65 10.57 -13.06
CA LEU A 174 10.98 10.73 -12.47
C LEU A 174 11.21 12.13 -11.87
N ARG A 175 10.56 13.17 -12.40
CA ARG A 175 10.57 14.52 -11.84
C ARG A 175 9.68 14.68 -10.61
N ALA A 176 8.55 13.97 -10.57
CA ALA A 176 7.63 13.99 -9.45
C ALA A 176 8.15 13.17 -8.26
N ILE A 177 8.78 12.01 -8.52
CA ILE A 177 9.35 11.14 -7.49
C ILE A 177 10.62 11.81 -6.94
N SER A 178 10.45 12.53 -5.85
CA SER A 178 11.48 13.29 -5.14
C SER A 178 11.47 12.96 -3.65
N PRO A 179 12.55 13.25 -2.90
CA PRO A 179 12.57 13.05 -1.45
C PRO A 179 11.39 13.72 -0.73
N ALA A 180 10.97 14.91 -1.19
CA ALA A 180 9.84 15.65 -0.63
C ALA A 180 8.52 14.86 -0.78
N THR A 181 8.19 14.40 -1.99
CA THR A 181 6.97 13.62 -2.23
C THR A 181 6.98 12.25 -1.54
N VAL A 182 8.15 11.60 -1.45
CA VAL A 182 8.28 10.32 -0.75
C VAL A 182 8.09 10.54 0.75
N ASN A 183 8.59 11.63 1.33
CA ASN A 183 8.37 11.92 2.74
C ASN A 183 6.89 12.09 3.09
N ILE A 184 6.10 12.75 2.23
CA ILE A 184 4.63 12.86 2.40
C ILE A 184 4.00 11.46 2.42
N VAL A 185 4.37 10.61 1.46
CA VAL A 185 3.87 9.22 1.38
C VAL A 185 4.17 8.48 2.68
N MET A 186 5.42 8.57 3.17
CA MET A 186 5.86 7.87 4.38
C MET A 186 5.16 8.41 5.64
N ASP A 187 4.97 9.72 5.74
CA ASP A 187 4.27 10.38 6.84
C ASP A 187 2.79 9.95 6.95
N ILE A 188 2.09 9.77 5.82
CA ILE A 188 0.69 9.34 5.83
C ILE A 188 0.57 7.86 6.21
N ILE A 189 1.42 6.99 5.65
CA ILE A 189 1.32 5.55 5.91
C ILE A 189 1.82 5.19 7.32
N SER A 190 2.73 5.97 7.91
CA SER A 190 3.25 5.71 9.26
C SER A 190 2.32 6.15 10.41
N LYS A 191 1.15 6.72 10.08
CA LYS A 191 0.14 7.15 11.06
C LYS A 191 -1.02 6.18 11.13
N TRP A 192 -1.40 5.84 12.36
CA TRP A 192 -2.56 5.00 12.64
C TRP A 192 -3.88 5.75 12.39
N GLU A 193 -3.85 7.08 12.48
CA GLU A 193 -5.00 7.97 12.39
C GLU A 193 -5.38 8.36 10.96
N SER A 194 -4.57 7.97 9.96
CA SER A 194 -4.90 8.25 8.56
C SER A 194 -6.14 7.47 8.10
N ASP A 195 -6.97 8.10 7.27
CA ASP A 195 -8.09 7.45 6.60
C ASP A 195 -7.61 6.23 5.80
N SER A 196 -8.30 5.11 5.98
CA SER A 196 -8.06 3.84 5.27
C SER A 196 -8.05 4.02 3.74
N GLY A 197 -8.99 4.79 3.19
CA GLY A 197 -9.09 5.02 1.75
C GLY A 197 -7.94 5.86 1.21
N LEU A 198 -7.54 6.90 1.94
CA LEU A 198 -6.36 7.69 1.62
C LEU A 198 -5.08 6.84 1.72
N ARG A 199 -4.90 6.09 2.81
CA ARG A 199 -3.73 5.21 3.00
C ARG A 199 -3.59 4.22 1.84
N GLN A 200 -4.67 3.57 1.43
CA GLN A 200 -4.65 2.64 0.30
C GLN A 200 -4.24 3.34 -1.00
N LEU A 201 -4.76 4.54 -1.28
CA LEU A 201 -4.38 5.32 -2.45
C LEU A 201 -2.90 5.70 -2.44
N VAL A 202 -2.38 6.11 -1.29
CA VAL A 202 -0.97 6.45 -1.08
C VAL A 202 -0.05 5.24 -1.29
N LEU A 203 -0.45 4.07 -0.80
CA LEU A 203 0.29 2.81 -1.00
C LEU A 203 0.31 2.38 -2.47
N GLN A 204 -0.78 2.57 -3.21
CA GLN A 204 -0.82 2.36 -4.65
C GLN A 204 0.10 3.35 -5.39
N CYS A 205 0.15 4.61 -4.93
CA CYS A 205 1.05 5.62 -5.48
C CYS A 205 2.51 5.21 -5.24
N LEU A 206 2.87 4.80 -4.02
CA LEU A 206 4.19 4.29 -3.67
C LEU A 206 4.59 3.07 -4.52
N THR A 207 3.65 2.16 -4.75
CA THR A 207 3.85 1.00 -5.64
C THR A 207 4.26 1.46 -7.03
N LEU A 208 3.53 2.42 -7.59
CA LEU A 208 3.83 2.96 -8.90
C LEU A 208 5.20 3.69 -8.90
N MET A 209 5.55 4.44 -7.84
CA MET A 209 6.88 5.05 -7.71
C MET A 209 8.00 4.02 -7.83
N ALA A 210 7.90 2.91 -7.10
CA ALA A 210 8.88 1.82 -7.15
C ALA A 210 8.97 1.20 -8.56
N ILE A 211 7.84 1.01 -9.24
CA ILE A 211 7.80 0.48 -10.62
C ILE A 211 8.50 1.43 -11.60
N ILE A 212 8.29 2.75 -11.47
CA ILE A 212 8.92 3.74 -12.36
C ILE A 212 10.41 3.84 -12.12
N LEU A 213 10.85 3.85 -10.86
CA LEU A 213 12.28 3.83 -10.54
C LEU A 213 12.96 2.55 -11.02
N GLN A 214 12.30 1.38 -10.93
CA GLN A 214 12.82 0.13 -11.48
C GLN A 214 13.07 0.22 -12.98
N LYS A 215 12.18 0.87 -13.72
CA LYS A 215 12.26 1.02 -15.19
C LYS A 215 13.21 2.14 -15.65
N SER A 216 13.70 2.98 -14.74
CA SER A 216 14.63 4.07 -15.07
C SER A 216 16.08 3.68 -14.79
N SER A 217 17.02 4.42 -15.39
CA SER A 217 18.43 4.30 -15.03
C SER A 217 18.72 5.08 -13.73
N PRO A 218 19.70 4.65 -12.91
CA PRO A 218 20.01 5.30 -11.63
C PRO A 218 20.31 6.81 -11.75
N GLU A 219 20.95 7.23 -12.84
CA GLU A 219 21.39 8.63 -13.04
C GLU A 219 20.22 9.59 -13.28
N GLN A 220 19.05 9.08 -13.64
CA GLN A 220 17.84 9.86 -13.88
C GLN A 220 17.00 10.03 -12.61
N ARG A 221 17.32 9.32 -11.53
CA ARG A 221 16.51 9.26 -10.31
C ARG A 221 16.90 10.40 -9.38
N GLN A 222 15.91 11.00 -8.73
CA GLN A 222 16.15 11.92 -7.61
C GLN A 222 16.31 11.19 -6.27
N ILE A 223 15.83 9.94 -6.20
CA ILE A 223 15.88 9.08 -5.03
C ILE A 223 15.98 7.61 -5.49
N ASP A 224 16.80 6.83 -4.80
CA ASP A 224 17.05 5.44 -5.14
C ASP A 224 15.98 4.49 -4.59
N LEU A 225 15.80 3.36 -5.27
CA LEU A 225 14.92 2.28 -4.85
C LEU A 225 15.23 1.79 -3.43
N LEU A 226 16.52 1.64 -3.10
CA LEU A 226 16.95 1.22 -1.77
C LEU A 226 16.46 2.21 -0.71
N THR A 227 16.62 3.51 -0.94
CA THR A 227 16.19 4.55 0.01
C THR A 227 14.68 4.54 0.19
N ILE A 228 13.89 4.41 -0.89
CA ILE A 228 12.43 4.30 -0.77
C ILE A 228 12.04 3.08 0.08
N PHE A 229 12.67 1.94 -0.15
CA PHE A 229 12.37 0.73 0.61
C PHE A 229 12.85 0.79 2.07
N GLN A 230 13.96 1.46 2.36
CA GLN A 230 14.40 1.74 3.73
C GLN A 230 13.40 2.66 4.45
N LEU A 231 12.92 3.71 3.79
CA LEU A 231 11.90 4.60 4.34
C LEU A 231 10.57 3.88 4.57
N PHE A 232 10.17 3.00 3.63
CA PHE A 232 8.98 2.16 3.79
C PHE A 232 9.08 1.24 5.02
N MET A 233 10.22 0.56 5.20
CA MET A 233 10.44 -0.26 6.39
C MET A 233 10.55 0.59 7.67
N GLY A 234 11.05 1.82 7.57
CA GLY A 234 11.01 2.80 8.65
C GLY A 234 9.57 3.13 9.07
N ALA A 235 8.67 3.36 8.11
CA ALA A 235 7.25 3.59 8.39
C ALA A 235 6.58 2.38 9.06
N VAL A 236 6.92 1.15 8.64
CA VAL A 236 6.49 -0.07 9.35
C VAL A 236 6.99 -0.08 10.79
N GLN A 237 8.26 0.28 11.04
CA GLN A 237 8.82 0.32 12.38
C GLN A 237 8.15 1.38 13.26
N THR A 238 7.84 2.57 12.72
CA THR A 238 7.09 3.62 13.41
C THR A 238 5.72 3.12 13.86
N LEU A 239 4.99 2.39 13.02
CA LEU A 239 3.70 1.80 13.42
C LEU A 239 3.86 0.77 14.54
N LEU A 240 4.95 -0.01 14.53
CA LEU A 240 5.25 -1.03 15.55
C LEU A 240 5.72 -0.43 16.89
N GLU A 241 5.95 0.87 16.98
CA GLU A 241 6.26 1.60 18.22
C GLU A 241 5.00 2.13 18.93
N ALA A 242 3.82 1.86 18.38
CA ALA A 242 2.57 2.37 18.94
C ALA A 242 2.20 1.71 20.28
N ASP A 243 1.86 2.55 21.25
CA ASP A 243 1.36 2.14 22.56
C ASP A 243 -0.18 2.00 22.60
N HIS A 244 -0.88 2.47 21.56
CA HIS A 244 -2.34 2.56 21.51
C HIS A 244 -3.07 1.22 21.73
N PHE A 245 -2.40 0.10 21.44
CA PHE A 245 -2.98 -1.24 21.53
C PHE A 245 -2.54 -2.02 22.77
N LEU A 246 -1.68 -1.46 23.64
CA LEU A 246 -1.24 -2.15 24.84
C LEU A 246 -2.41 -2.31 25.84
N GLN A 247 -2.46 -3.46 26.53
CA GLN A 247 -3.42 -3.65 27.63
C GLN A 247 -3.18 -2.60 28.72
N LYS A 248 -4.12 -1.65 28.88
CA LYS A 248 -4.11 -0.74 30.03
C LYS A 248 -4.37 -1.56 31.30
N ALA A 249 -3.48 -1.43 32.29
CA ALA A 249 -3.49 -2.23 33.52
C ALA A 249 -4.64 -1.93 34.51
N THR A 250 -5.56 -1.03 34.18
CA THR A 250 -6.65 -0.60 35.08
C THR A 250 -8.02 -0.87 34.47
N PRO A 251 -8.87 -1.70 35.10
CA PRO A 251 -10.26 -1.95 34.65
C PRO A 251 -11.22 -0.77 34.89
N ALA A 252 -10.72 0.38 35.34
CA ALA A 252 -11.54 1.47 35.90
C ALA A 252 -11.38 2.83 35.20
N GLU A 253 -10.53 2.93 34.17
CA GLU A 253 -10.62 4.06 33.24
C GLU A 253 -11.59 3.65 32.15
N ASN A 254 -12.85 3.98 32.43
CA ASN A 254 -13.93 4.00 31.48
C ASN A 254 -13.43 4.46 30.10
N PHE A 255 -14.04 3.90 29.07
CA PHE A 255 -14.34 4.60 27.84
C PHE A 255 -15.02 5.94 28.19
N GLU A 256 -14.27 6.93 28.67
CA GLU A 256 -14.59 8.32 28.42
C GLU A 256 -14.34 8.48 26.92
N LEU A 257 -15.39 8.18 26.15
CA LEU A 257 -15.61 8.85 24.88
C LEU A 257 -15.64 10.34 25.23
N SER A 258 -14.47 10.97 25.28
CA SER A 258 -14.38 12.41 25.17
C SER A 258 -15.05 12.73 23.84
N GLN A 259 -16.28 13.24 23.91
CA GLN A 259 -17.09 13.62 22.74
C GLN A 259 -16.48 14.84 22.01
N ARG A 260 -15.16 14.95 21.93
CA ARG A 260 -14.40 16.06 21.34
C ARG A 260 -13.10 15.67 20.63
N ASP A 261 -12.66 14.41 20.66
CA ASP A 261 -11.54 13.96 19.82
C ASP A 261 -11.95 12.70 19.03
N ASP A 262 -12.39 12.90 17.78
CA ASP A 262 -12.53 11.84 16.78
C ASP A 262 -11.15 11.28 16.38
N ASN A 263 -10.44 10.66 17.33
CA ASN A 263 -9.19 9.96 17.06
C ASN A 263 -9.52 8.59 16.47
N TYR A 264 -9.97 8.60 15.21
CA TYR A 264 -10.09 7.40 14.39
C TYR A 264 -8.72 6.70 14.33
N VAL A 265 -8.66 5.42 14.69
CA VAL A 265 -7.44 4.58 14.59
C VAL A 265 -7.76 3.40 13.70
N ASP A 266 -7.08 3.30 12.55
CA ASP A 266 -7.27 2.18 11.63
C ASP A 266 -6.41 0.99 12.06
N ILE A 267 -7.01 0.03 12.75
CA ILE A 267 -6.35 -1.22 13.21
C ILE A 267 -5.75 -2.01 12.04
N ASN A 268 -6.24 -1.83 10.81
CA ASN A 268 -5.74 -2.52 9.62
C ASN A 268 -4.54 -1.82 8.97
N SER A 269 -4.07 -0.68 9.50
CA SER A 269 -2.97 0.10 8.91
C SER A 269 -1.72 -0.75 8.66
N LEU A 270 -1.29 -1.53 9.67
CA LEU A 270 -0.12 -2.37 9.57
C LEU A 270 -0.31 -3.49 8.53
N THR A 271 -1.47 -4.14 8.53
CA THR A 271 -1.83 -5.17 7.54
C THR A 271 -1.82 -4.61 6.12
N ALA A 272 -2.44 -3.44 5.89
CA ALA A 272 -2.50 -2.80 4.58
C ALA A 272 -1.10 -2.45 4.02
N ILE A 273 -0.21 -1.99 4.89
CA ILE A 273 1.18 -1.71 4.50
C ILE A 273 1.92 -3.00 4.15
N ILE A 274 1.78 -4.05 4.95
CA ILE A 274 2.44 -5.34 4.67
C ILE A 274 1.92 -5.95 3.37
N ASP A 275 0.61 -5.88 3.09
CA ASP A 275 0.01 -6.36 1.84
C ASP A 275 0.51 -5.58 0.60
N THR A 276 1.01 -4.36 0.78
CA THR A 276 1.61 -3.57 -0.32
C THR A 276 2.88 -4.21 -0.87
N ILE A 277 3.56 -5.06 -0.09
CA ILE A 277 4.77 -5.77 -0.54
C ILE A 277 4.47 -6.65 -1.76
N GLU A 278 3.27 -7.26 -1.84
CA GLU A 278 2.87 -8.03 -3.00
C GLU A 278 2.72 -7.18 -4.26
N HIS A 279 2.21 -5.96 -4.07
CA HIS A 279 1.97 -4.99 -5.14
C HIS A 279 3.27 -4.42 -5.71
N PHE A 280 4.35 -4.38 -4.92
CA PHE A 280 5.68 -4.04 -5.43
C PHE A 280 6.26 -5.08 -6.39
N LEU A 281 5.77 -6.33 -6.38
CA LEU A 281 6.33 -7.44 -7.16
C LEU A 281 5.36 -8.04 -8.20
N PRO A 282 4.79 -7.22 -9.12
CA PRO A 282 3.92 -7.72 -10.17
C PRO A 282 4.72 -8.51 -11.22
N ASP A 283 4.04 -9.30 -12.05
CA ASP A 283 4.72 -10.21 -12.99
C ASP A 283 5.39 -9.51 -14.18
N TYR A 284 5.01 -8.27 -14.47
CA TYR A 284 5.50 -7.51 -15.64
C TYR A 284 6.75 -6.64 -15.36
N VAL A 285 7.28 -6.65 -14.13
CA VAL A 285 8.48 -5.88 -13.75
C VAL A 285 9.70 -6.77 -13.61
N ASN A 286 10.90 -6.17 -13.65
CA ASN A 286 12.11 -6.88 -13.30
C ASN A 286 12.17 -7.08 -11.77
N LYS A 287 11.60 -8.19 -11.30
CA LYS A 287 11.55 -8.55 -9.88
C LYS A 287 12.94 -8.64 -9.24
N GLN A 288 13.98 -9.02 -9.99
CA GLN A 288 15.33 -9.14 -9.42
C GLN A 288 15.87 -7.81 -8.90
N VAL A 289 15.64 -6.71 -9.63
CA VAL A 289 16.09 -5.36 -9.22
C VAL A 289 15.39 -4.94 -7.93
N LEU A 290 14.07 -5.13 -7.87
CA LEU A 290 13.25 -4.78 -6.72
C LEU A 290 13.59 -5.64 -5.50
N CYS A 291 13.67 -6.96 -5.67
CA CYS A 291 14.04 -7.90 -4.61
C CYS A 291 15.46 -7.67 -4.08
N ASN A 292 16.42 -7.27 -4.92
CA ASN A 292 17.76 -6.93 -4.44
C ASN A 292 17.73 -5.70 -3.52
N ALA A 293 17.02 -4.64 -3.91
CA ALA A 293 16.84 -3.46 -3.07
C ALA A 293 16.08 -3.77 -1.76
N MET A 294 15.03 -4.61 -1.82
CA MET A 294 14.29 -5.06 -0.63
C MET A 294 15.13 -5.93 0.31
N PHE A 295 16.01 -6.79 -0.25
CA PHE A 295 16.95 -7.59 0.52
C PHE A 295 17.92 -6.69 1.29
N GLU A 296 18.48 -5.68 0.62
CA GLU A 296 19.37 -4.69 1.25
C GLU A 296 18.64 -3.81 2.27
N ALA A 297 17.37 -3.49 2.03
CA ALA A 297 16.49 -2.81 2.98
C ALA A 297 16.01 -3.72 4.14
N LYS A 298 16.47 -4.97 4.22
CA LYS A 298 16.20 -5.94 5.32
C LYS A 298 14.73 -6.28 5.53
N PHE A 299 13.93 -6.33 4.45
CA PHE A 299 12.50 -6.67 4.52
C PHE A 299 12.26 -7.96 5.31
N LEU A 300 12.96 -9.04 4.93
CA LEU A 300 12.75 -10.34 5.54
C LEU A 300 12.99 -10.33 7.06
N THR A 301 14.11 -9.76 7.52
CA THR A 301 14.47 -9.72 8.94
C THR A 301 13.45 -8.95 9.77
N THR A 302 12.96 -7.81 9.26
CA THR A 302 11.93 -7.05 9.98
C THR A 302 10.59 -7.77 10.00
N LEU A 303 10.14 -8.32 8.86
CA LEU A 303 8.84 -8.99 8.77
C LEU A 303 8.73 -10.20 9.70
N VAL A 304 9.77 -11.03 9.81
CA VAL A 304 9.72 -12.21 10.70
C VAL A 304 9.66 -11.85 12.18
N GLN A 305 10.09 -10.65 12.56
CA GLN A 305 10.07 -10.17 13.95
C GLN A 305 8.74 -9.51 14.36
N ILE A 306 7.88 -9.16 13.40
CA ILE A 306 6.61 -8.48 13.67
C ILE A 306 5.74 -9.24 14.66
N PRO A 307 5.53 -10.58 14.55
CA PRO A 307 4.68 -11.30 15.49
C PRO A 307 5.13 -11.17 16.95
N ASP A 308 6.44 -11.19 17.21
CA ASP A 308 6.95 -11.01 18.58
C ASP A 308 6.77 -9.59 19.09
N ARG A 309 6.86 -8.58 18.22
CA ARG A 309 6.68 -7.16 18.59
C ARG A 309 5.24 -6.81 18.94
N VAL A 310 4.27 -7.41 18.26
CA VAL A 310 2.85 -7.08 18.42
C VAL A 310 2.10 -8.03 19.37
N LYS A 311 2.78 -9.02 19.95
CA LYS A 311 2.15 -10.05 20.82
C LYS A 311 1.39 -9.50 22.03
N THR A 312 1.72 -8.29 22.48
CA THR A 312 1.09 -7.61 23.63
C THR A 312 -0.07 -6.72 23.24
N TRP A 313 -0.30 -6.52 21.93
CA TRP A 313 -1.38 -5.68 21.44
C TRP A 313 -2.72 -6.40 21.57
N ASN A 314 -3.73 -5.70 22.07
CA ASN A 314 -5.08 -6.22 22.22
C ASN A 314 -5.88 -6.10 20.91
N ILE A 315 -5.44 -6.82 19.87
CA ILE A 315 -6.07 -6.84 18.54
C ILE A 315 -6.21 -8.29 18.03
N ASP A 316 -7.06 -8.49 17.02
CA ASP A 316 -7.04 -9.75 16.28
C ASP A 316 -5.77 -9.82 15.40
N HIS A 317 -4.84 -10.69 15.79
CA HIS A 317 -3.59 -10.87 15.07
C HIS A 317 -3.71 -11.79 13.84
N GLN A 318 -4.83 -12.48 13.64
CA GLN A 318 -4.98 -13.47 12.56
C GLN A 318 -4.88 -12.87 11.14
N PRO A 319 -5.49 -11.72 10.83
CA PRO A 319 -5.33 -11.06 9.53
C PRO A 319 -3.87 -10.64 9.28
N LEU A 320 -3.21 -10.09 10.31
CA LEU A 320 -1.82 -9.67 10.24
C LEU A 320 -0.89 -10.87 9.99
N GLY A 321 -1.08 -11.98 10.72
CA GLY A 321 -0.33 -13.20 10.50
C GLY A 321 -0.47 -13.73 9.06
N SER A 322 -1.69 -13.69 8.52
CA SER A 322 -2.00 -14.13 7.14
C SER A 322 -1.28 -13.25 6.11
N SER A 323 -1.37 -11.93 6.27
CA SER A 323 -0.66 -10.93 5.45
C SER A 323 0.86 -11.11 5.49
N LEU A 324 1.45 -11.29 6.68
CA LEU A 324 2.89 -11.54 6.84
C LEU A 324 3.35 -12.78 6.08
N VAL A 325 2.63 -13.89 6.23
CA VAL A 325 2.97 -15.14 5.55
C VAL A 325 2.88 -14.98 4.03
N ARG A 326 1.84 -14.30 3.53
CA ARG A 326 1.67 -14.05 2.08
C ARG A 326 2.77 -13.16 1.51
N SER A 327 3.09 -12.06 2.19
CA SER A 327 4.16 -11.15 1.78
C SER A 327 5.56 -11.80 1.84
N ILE A 328 5.86 -12.58 2.88
CA ILE A 328 7.13 -13.32 2.98
C ILE A 328 7.21 -14.39 1.88
N HIS A 329 6.13 -15.13 1.64
CA HIS A 329 6.05 -16.08 0.54
C HIS A 329 6.30 -15.40 -0.81
N LYS A 330 5.67 -14.25 -1.08
CA LYS A 330 5.86 -13.51 -2.32
C LYS A 330 7.30 -13.04 -2.52
N LEU A 331 7.96 -12.59 -1.45
CA LEU A 331 9.38 -12.23 -1.48
C LEU A 331 10.27 -13.43 -1.81
N CYS A 332 10.01 -14.58 -1.18
CA CYS A 332 10.77 -15.81 -1.41
C CYS A 332 10.55 -16.38 -2.82
N SER A 333 9.32 -16.42 -3.32
CA SER A 333 9.01 -16.91 -4.67
C SER A 333 9.55 -15.99 -5.77
N SER A 334 9.77 -14.71 -5.46
CA SER A 334 10.28 -13.72 -6.43
C SER A 334 11.81 -13.63 -6.47
N SER A 335 12.54 -14.20 -5.50
CA SER A 335 14.00 -14.11 -5.43
C SER A 335 14.64 -15.30 -4.71
N GLU A 336 15.48 -16.04 -5.42
CA GLU A 336 16.28 -17.14 -4.88
C GLU A 336 17.20 -16.68 -3.73
N LYS A 337 17.73 -15.44 -3.80
CA LYS A 337 18.60 -14.88 -2.75
C LYS A 337 17.85 -14.70 -1.44
N ILE A 338 16.63 -14.16 -1.50
CA ILE A 338 15.76 -14.00 -0.32
C ILE A 338 15.33 -15.37 0.20
N HIS A 339 14.93 -16.27 -0.69
CA HIS A 339 14.54 -17.63 -0.34
C HIS A 339 15.67 -18.40 0.36
N TYR A 340 16.89 -18.33 -0.18
CA TYR A 340 18.07 -18.93 0.42
C TYR A 340 18.33 -18.37 1.82
N ASN A 341 18.27 -17.05 1.99
CA ASN A 341 18.41 -16.42 3.31
C ASN A 341 17.31 -16.85 4.28
N PHE A 342 16.08 -17.03 3.83
CA PHE A 342 14.98 -17.48 4.67
C PHE A 342 15.18 -18.91 5.20
N ILE A 343 15.66 -19.83 4.34
CA ILE A 343 15.86 -21.25 4.70
C ILE A 343 17.12 -21.49 5.52
N HIS A 344 18.21 -20.77 5.25
CA HIS A 344 19.53 -21.02 5.84
C HIS A 344 19.83 -20.18 7.08
N THR A 345 18.87 -19.37 7.52
CA THR A 345 18.95 -18.61 8.77
C THR A 345 17.83 -19.02 9.72
N ASN A 346 17.82 -18.47 10.93
CA ASN A 346 16.80 -18.78 11.93
C ASN A 346 15.42 -18.17 11.62
N ASN A 347 15.22 -17.56 10.44
CA ASN A 347 14.02 -16.80 10.10
C ASN A 347 12.72 -17.62 10.16
N ILE A 348 12.75 -18.90 9.71
CA ILE A 348 11.57 -19.79 9.80
C ILE A 348 11.17 -20.04 11.26
N ASN A 349 12.15 -20.29 12.14
CA ASN A 349 11.85 -20.49 13.55
C ASN A 349 11.30 -19.21 14.18
N VAL A 350 11.95 -18.06 13.96
CA VAL A 350 11.51 -16.76 14.49
C VAL A 350 10.08 -16.45 14.05
N LEU A 351 9.75 -16.65 12.78
CA LEU A 351 8.41 -16.43 12.26
C LEU A 351 7.38 -17.35 12.93
N PHE A 352 7.60 -18.67 12.91
CA PHE A 352 6.60 -19.63 13.41
C PHE A 352 6.46 -19.62 14.93
N ASP A 353 7.55 -19.41 15.67
CA ASP A 353 7.51 -19.27 17.12
C ASP A 353 6.77 -17.98 17.51
N GLY A 354 6.95 -16.90 16.73
CA GLY A 354 6.18 -15.67 16.87
C GLY A 354 4.70 -15.82 16.50
N LEU A 355 4.36 -16.50 15.39
CA LEU A 355 2.98 -16.75 14.98
C LEU A 355 2.21 -17.60 16.00
N LYS A 356 2.87 -18.53 16.69
CA LYS A 356 2.25 -19.29 17.79
C LYS A 356 1.81 -18.40 18.96
N LEU A 357 2.41 -17.21 19.14
CA LEU A 357 2.00 -16.24 20.17
C LEU A 357 0.66 -15.58 19.85
N PHE A 358 0.21 -15.60 18.60
CA PHE A 358 -1.12 -15.12 18.20
C PHE A 358 -2.27 -16.04 18.64
N GLY A 359 -1.95 -17.15 19.33
CA GLY A 359 -2.91 -18.11 19.82
C GLY A 359 -3.32 -19.13 18.77
N ARG A 360 -4.61 -19.49 18.74
CA ARG A 360 -5.13 -20.51 17.82
C ARG A 360 -5.17 -19.94 16.40
N PRO A 361 -4.53 -20.59 15.42
CA PRO A 361 -4.51 -20.07 14.05
C PRO A 361 -5.89 -20.19 13.40
N SER A 362 -6.26 -19.14 12.67
CA SER A 362 -7.42 -19.13 11.79
C SER A 362 -7.19 -20.02 10.56
N GLN A 363 -8.29 -20.45 9.93
CA GLN A 363 -8.21 -21.21 8.68
C GLN A 363 -7.45 -20.45 7.57
N ASN A 364 -7.60 -19.13 7.48
CA ASN A 364 -6.89 -18.29 6.49
C ASN A 364 -5.37 -18.34 6.69
N LEU A 365 -4.90 -18.18 7.94
CA LEU A 365 -3.48 -18.25 8.27
C LEU A 365 -2.90 -19.64 7.95
N ILE A 366 -3.66 -20.71 8.22
CA ILE A 366 -3.24 -22.08 7.88
C ILE A 366 -3.16 -22.25 6.36
N CYS A 367 -4.15 -21.75 5.61
CA CYS A 367 -4.14 -21.78 4.15
C CYS A 367 -2.92 -21.05 3.58
N ASP A 368 -2.61 -19.84 4.07
CA ASP A 368 -1.44 -19.07 3.62
C ASP A 368 -0.12 -19.80 3.99
N CYS A 369 -0.02 -20.40 5.19
CA CYS A 369 1.15 -21.20 5.56
C CYS A 369 1.33 -22.45 4.69
N LEU A 370 0.24 -23.16 4.38
CA LEU A 370 0.26 -24.30 3.48
C LEU A 370 0.62 -23.87 2.05
N TYR A 371 0.08 -22.75 1.58
CA TYR A 371 0.43 -22.16 0.29
C TYR A 371 1.93 -21.86 0.22
N PHE A 372 2.52 -21.35 1.30
CA PHE A 372 3.96 -21.14 1.40
C PHE A 372 4.76 -22.46 1.43
N ALA A 373 4.29 -23.46 2.18
CA ALA A 373 4.95 -24.75 2.26
C ALA A 373 5.04 -25.50 0.91
N PHE A 374 4.05 -25.32 0.04
CA PHE A 374 3.89 -26.06 -1.22
C PHE A 374 3.92 -25.18 -2.48
N ASP A 375 4.43 -23.95 -2.36
CA ASP A 375 4.65 -22.99 -3.46
C ASP A 375 3.48 -22.92 -4.45
N GLY A 376 2.31 -22.51 -3.93
CA GLY A 376 1.10 -22.33 -4.73
C GLY A 376 0.48 -23.61 -5.31
N GLY A 377 0.85 -24.77 -4.76
CA GLY A 377 0.29 -26.06 -5.14
C GLY A 377 1.04 -26.77 -6.26
N SER A 378 2.12 -26.19 -6.77
CA SER A 378 3.04 -26.88 -7.66
C SER A 378 3.80 -27.93 -6.87
N ASN A 379 3.62 -29.22 -7.17
CA ASN A 379 4.27 -30.32 -6.43
C ASN A 379 5.81 -30.40 -6.66
N ARG A 380 6.43 -29.32 -7.17
CA ARG A 380 7.84 -29.23 -7.54
C ARG A 380 8.69 -28.55 -6.47
N ASN A 381 8.12 -27.58 -5.75
CA ASN A 381 8.83 -26.81 -4.74
C ASN A 381 8.17 -27.03 -3.37
N LEU A 382 8.80 -27.85 -2.54
CA LEU A 382 8.36 -28.15 -1.18
C LEU A 382 9.33 -27.50 -0.19
N ASN A 383 8.81 -26.71 0.75
CA ASN A 383 9.58 -26.26 1.89
C ASN A 383 9.34 -27.18 3.10
N ALA A 384 10.16 -28.23 3.22
CA ALA A 384 10.01 -29.24 4.27
C ALA A 384 10.19 -28.67 5.69
N GLN A 385 10.95 -27.59 5.87
CA GLN A 385 11.10 -26.94 7.18
C GLN A 385 9.79 -26.26 7.63
N ILE A 386 9.05 -25.64 6.70
CA ILE A 386 7.74 -25.05 7.00
C ILE A 386 6.73 -26.16 7.32
N VAL A 387 6.69 -27.24 6.54
CA VAL A 387 5.85 -28.42 6.82
C VAL A 387 6.10 -28.93 8.23
N SER A 388 7.37 -29.00 8.61
CA SER A 388 7.76 -29.40 9.94
C SER A 388 7.18 -28.49 11.04
N LYS A 389 7.24 -27.17 10.86
CA LYS A 389 6.67 -26.22 11.82
C LYS A 389 5.16 -26.29 11.90
N LEU A 390 4.51 -26.57 10.78
CA LEU A 390 3.07 -26.78 10.73
C LEU A 390 2.64 -28.03 11.52
N ILE A 391 3.38 -29.15 11.38
CA ILE A 391 3.12 -30.36 12.16
C ILE A 391 3.25 -30.09 13.66
N GLU A 392 4.31 -29.40 14.08
CA GLU A 392 4.50 -29.01 15.48
C GLU A 392 3.37 -28.12 16.03
N TRP A 393 2.62 -27.44 15.15
CA TRP A 393 1.55 -26.53 15.54
C TRP A 393 0.17 -27.21 15.62
N ILE A 394 -0.02 -28.38 14.99
CA ILE A 394 -1.31 -29.11 14.94
C ILE A 394 -1.99 -29.25 16.32
N PRO A 395 -1.30 -29.66 17.40
CA PRO A 395 -1.95 -29.90 18.69
C PRO A 395 -2.57 -28.65 19.33
N ALA A 396 -2.17 -27.45 18.90
CA ALA A 396 -2.71 -26.18 19.39
C ALA A 396 -3.88 -25.65 18.53
N MET A 397 -4.19 -26.30 17.40
CA MET A 397 -5.28 -25.90 16.50
C MET A 397 -6.63 -26.45 16.98
N ALA A 398 -7.73 -25.84 16.53
CA ALA A 398 -9.06 -26.41 16.76
C ALA A 398 -9.32 -27.59 15.81
N GLU A 399 -10.30 -28.43 16.16
CA GLU A 399 -10.61 -29.67 15.44
C GLU A 399 -10.80 -29.52 13.92
N PRO A 400 -11.56 -28.53 13.39
CA PRO A 400 -11.73 -28.41 11.94
C PRO A 400 -10.41 -28.08 11.24
N GLU A 401 -9.58 -27.21 11.83
CA GLU A 401 -8.26 -26.86 11.33
C GLU A 401 -7.28 -28.04 11.37
N GLN A 402 -7.29 -28.84 12.45
CA GLN A 402 -6.50 -30.07 12.54
C GLN A 402 -6.86 -31.07 11.43
N ASN A 403 -8.17 -31.24 11.19
CA ASN A 403 -8.67 -32.12 10.14
C ASN A 403 -8.24 -31.63 8.75
N TYR A 404 -8.37 -30.33 8.50
CA TYR A 404 -7.99 -29.72 7.24
C TYR A 404 -6.49 -29.83 6.96
N ILE A 405 -5.65 -29.41 7.92
CA ILE A 405 -4.19 -29.42 7.73
C ILE A 405 -3.66 -30.85 7.57
N SER A 406 -4.16 -31.81 8.34
CA SER A 406 -3.74 -33.21 8.23
C SER A 406 -4.14 -33.85 6.90
N ASP A 407 -5.31 -33.53 6.35
CA ASP A 407 -5.73 -33.97 5.01
C ASP A 407 -4.79 -33.43 3.92
N VAL A 408 -4.47 -32.12 3.97
CA VAL A 408 -3.59 -31.48 2.98
C VAL A 408 -2.18 -32.02 3.06
N LEU A 409 -1.62 -32.14 4.27
CA LEU A 409 -0.28 -32.69 4.49
C LEU A 409 -0.21 -34.13 3.96
N LEU A 410 -1.14 -35.01 4.37
CA LEU A 410 -1.16 -36.39 3.87
C LEU A 410 -1.16 -36.44 2.34
N LYS A 411 -2.03 -35.67 1.68
CA LYS A 411 -2.12 -35.64 0.22
C LYS A 411 -0.87 -35.11 -0.46
N LYS A 412 -0.35 -33.96 -0.02
CA LYS A 412 0.74 -33.24 -0.70
C LYS A 412 2.12 -33.81 -0.39
N CYS A 413 2.34 -34.26 0.84
CA CYS A 413 3.61 -34.86 1.26
C CYS A 413 3.89 -36.20 0.57
N THR A 414 2.85 -36.96 0.24
CA THR A 414 2.96 -38.32 -0.33
C THR A 414 2.88 -38.35 -1.86
N THR A 415 2.71 -37.21 -2.52
CA THR A 415 2.38 -37.17 -3.95
C THR A 415 3.49 -37.72 -4.86
N ASN A 416 4.77 -37.52 -4.52
CA ASN A 416 5.89 -38.02 -5.32
C ASN A 416 7.11 -38.36 -4.44
N LEU A 417 8.04 -39.15 -4.98
CA LEU A 417 9.23 -39.63 -4.26
C LEU A 417 10.13 -38.46 -3.79
N GLN A 418 10.23 -37.39 -4.57
CA GLN A 418 11.03 -36.21 -4.23
C GLN A 418 10.49 -35.51 -2.98
N SER A 419 9.16 -35.35 -2.90
CA SER A 419 8.49 -34.81 -1.73
C SER A 419 8.71 -35.70 -0.51
N LYS A 420 8.56 -37.03 -0.65
CA LYS A 420 8.84 -37.97 0.45
C LYS A 420 10.28 -37.84 0.95
N HIS A 421 11.26 -37.79 0.04
CA HIS A 421 12.67 -37.64 0.40
C HIS A 421 12.94 -36.34 1.18
N SER A 422 12.51 -35.19 0.66
CA SER A 422 12.73 -33.88 1.29
C SER A 422 12.06 -33.76 2.67
N ILE A 423 10.92 -34.41 2.87
CA ILE A 423 10.21 -34.46 4.15
C ILE A 423 10.95 -35.36 5.14
N SER A 424 11.40 -36.53 4.71
CA SER A 424 12.14 -37.46 5.56
C SER A 424 13.46 -36.87 6.05
N GLU A 425 14.14 -36.02 5.25
CA GLU A 425 15.33 -35.27 5.67
C GLU A 425 15.08 -34.37 6.90
N GLN A 426 13.85 -33.85 7.07
CA GLN A 426 13.47 -33.02 8.21
C GLN A 426 13.08 -33.82 9.47
N ARG A 427 13.27 -35.14 9.45
CA ARG A 427 12.93 -36.08 10.54
C ARG A 427 11.45 -35.99 10.93
N ILE A 428 10.58 -35.85 9.93
CA ILE A 428 9.16 -35.57 10.13
C ILE A 428 8.46 -36.68 10.91
N ILE A 429 8.81 -37.96 10.69
CA ILE A 429 8.27 -39.08 11.48
C ILE A 429 8.54 -38.86 12.97
N LYS A 430 9.79 -38.52 13.33
CA LYS A 430 10.18 -38.22 14.71
C LYS A 430 9.35 -37.06 15.27
N ARG A 431 9.19 -35.98 14.50
CA ARG A 431 8.42 -34.80 14.94
C ARG A 431 6.94 -35.09 15.10
N ILE A 432 6.31 -35.89 14.23
CA ILE A 432 4.90 -36.30 14.40
C ILE A 432 4.75 -37.07 15.72
N VAL A 433 5.66 -38.00 16.00
CA VAL A 433 5.62 -38.77 17.25
C VAL A 433 5.79 -37.84 18.46
N GLU A 434 6.84 -37.02 18.49
CA GLU A 434 7.17 -36.18 19.64
C GLU A 434 6.17 -35.05 19.90
N SER A 435 5.70 -34.37 18.84
CA SER A 435 4.85 -33.19 18.98
C SER A 435 3.36 -33.51 18.96
N CYS A 436 2.92 -34.51 18.20
CA CYS A 436 1.50 -34.80 18.01
C CYS A 436 1.04 -36.01 18.81
N LEU A 437 1.70 -37.17 18.64
CA LEU A 437 1.20 -38.44 19.20
C LEU A 437 1.43 -38.59 20.70
N VAL A 438 2.45 -37.93 21.27
CA VAL A 438 2.62 -37.84 22.74
C VAL A 438 1.39 -37.16 23.38
N ASP A 439 0.88 -36.10 22.74
CA ASP A 439 -0.27 -35.31 23.16
C ASP A 439 -1.58 -35.75 22.47
N HIS A 440 -1.76 -37.05 22.23
CA HIS A 440 -2.90 -37.62 21.48
C HIS A 440 -4.29 -37.18 21.99
N SER A 441 -4.43 -36.80 23.26
CA SER A 441 -5.70 -36.31 23.83
C SER A 441 -6.17 -34.97 23.25
N LYS A 442 -5.27 -34.19 22.63
CA LYS A 442 -5.58 -32.91 21.98
C LYS A 442 -5.90 -33.06 20.49
N LEU A 443 -5.72 -34.25 19.93
CA LEU A 443 -5.92 -34.52 18.52
C LEU A 443 -7.31 -35.07 18.24
N SER A 444 -7.90 -34.65 17.12
CA SER A 444 -9.10 -35.31 16.60
C SER A 444 -8.78 -36.74 16.13
N ALA A 445 -9.79 -37.61 16.15
CA ALA A 445 -9.66 -38.98 15.66
C ALA A 445 -9.21 -39.02 14.19
N LYS A 446 -9.80 -38.15 13.35
CA LYS A 446 -9.45 -38.04 11.93
C LYS A 446 -8.02 -37.55 11.72
N CYS A 447 -7.60 -36.51 12.44
CA CYS A 447 -6.23 -36.00 12.37
C CYS A 447 -5.21 -37.08 12.77
N THR A 448 -5.49 -37.83 13.84
CA THR A 448 -4.62 -38.92 14.29
C THR A 448 -4.46 -40.00 13.23
N ILE A 449 -5.56 -40.43 12.60
CA ILE A 449 -5.52 -41.41 11.51
C ILE A 449 -4.71 -40.89 10.32
N ASN A 450 -4.88 -39.63 9.94
CA ASN A 450 -4.12 -39.02 8.85
C ASN A 450 -2.62 -38.93 9.15
N LEU A 451 -2.24 -38.60 10.39
CA LEU A 451 -0.84 -38.55 10.82
C LEU A 451 -0.20 -39.94 10.83
N LEU A 452 -0.94 -40.98 11.25
CA LEU A 452 -0.45 -42.37 11.19
C LEU A 452 -0.26 -42.83 9.75
N LYS A 453 -1.22 -42.57 8.86
CA LYS A 453 -1.07 -42.84 7.41
C LYS A 453 0.12 -42.09 6.80
N LEU A 454 0.36 -40.85 7.25
CA LEU A 454 1.52 -40.09 6.79
C LEU A 454 2.83 -40.73 7.26
N ILE A 455 2.89 -41.27 8.48
CA ILE A 455 4.06 -42.05 8.95
C ILE A 455 4.24 -43.30 8.09
N GLU A 456 3.18 -44.07 7.84
CA GLU A 456 3.23 -45.28 7.01
C GLU A 456 3.75 -45.03 5.59
N GLU A 457 3.36 -43.90 4.98
CA GLU A 457 3.79 -43.53 3.63
C GLU A 457 5.22 -42.96 3.54
N LEU A 458 5.77 -42.49 4.67
CA LEU A 458 7.12 -41.90 4.76
C LEU A 458 8.18 -42.88 5.25
N ALA A 459 7.77 -43.96 5.93
CA ALA A 459 8.61 -45.07 6.33
C ALA A 459 8.99 -45.94 5.12
#